data_AF-A0A938U4Q1-F1
#
_entry.id   AF-A0A938U4Q1-F1
#
_cell.length_a   1.000
_cell.length_b   1.000
_cell.length_c   1.000
_cell.angle_alpha   90.00
_cell.angle_beta   90.00
_cell.angle_gamma   90.00
#
_symmetry.space_group_name_H-M   'P 1'
#
loop_
_entity.id
_entity.type
_entity.pdbx_description
1 polymer ?
#
loop_
_entity_poly.entity_id
_entity_poly.type
_entity_poly.pdbx_seq_one_letter_code
_entity_poly.pdbx_strand_id
1 'polypeptide(L)'
;MAIPPEPLQSVLFDAKAVVVGEVVAVDATGPQPTQREVKKGMTDVGNLAPWQRVTLRVDAVLSPGKDGIDVKKGVTVAVLKPEAAYVVDKGTVGPFLLGAPGGDGLPPILGRYGPDSWRLELVEKACTKAR
;
A
#
# COMPACT_ATOMS: atom_id res chain seq x y z
N MET A 1 -5.59 20.83 -7.40
CA MET A 1 -4.57 20.07 -8.15
C MET A 1 -4.25 18.83 -7.34
N ALA A 2 -4.27 17.64 -7.94
CA ALA A 2 -3.94 16.41 -7.24
C ALA A 2 -2.51 16.49 -6.68
N ILE A 3 -2.31 16.07 -5.43
CA ILE A 3 -0.97 16.00 -4.86
C ILE A 3 -0.22 14.88 -5.59
N PRO A 4 0.99 15.10 -6.13
CA PRO A 4 1.72 14.03 -6.80
C PRO A 4 2.01 12.86 -5.84
N PRO A 5 2.12 11.63 -6.34
CA PRO A 5 2.59 10.50 -5.53
C PRO A 5 3.99 10.78 -4.98
N GLU A 6 4.35 10.14 -3.86
CA GLU A 6 5.71 10.21 -3.35
C GLU A 6 6.73 9.73 -4.41
N PRO A 7 7.99 10.20 -4.34
CA PRO A 7 9.05 9.64 -5.17
C PRO A 7 9.19 8.14 -4.90
N LEU A 8 9.01 7.32 -5.95
CA LEU A 8 9.05 5.85 -5.85
C LEU A 8 10.32 5.35 -5.14
N GLN A 9 11.46 5.99 -5.37
CA GLN A 9 12.74 5.61 -4.73
C GLN A 9 12.73 5.77 -3.21
N SER A 10 12.06 6.81 -2.69
CA SER A 10 11.93 7.01 -1.24
C SER A 10 11.07 5.91 -0.64
N VAL A 11 9.96 5.58 -1.29
CA VAL A 11 9.03 4.56 -0.78
C VAL A 11 9.64 3.15 -0.88
N LEU A 12 10.40 2.87 -1.94
CA LEU A 12 11.12 1.61 -2.09
C LEU A 12 12.25 1.44 -1.07
N PHE A 13 12.88 2.53 -0.64
CA PHE A 13 13.89 2.49 0.41
C PHE A 13 13.29 2.03 1.75
N ASP A 14 12.08 2.47 2.05
CA ASP A 14 11.35 2.07 3.27
C ASP A 14 10.64 0.72 3.11
N ALA A 15 10.40 0.27 1.89
CA ALA A 15 9.75 -1.01 1.59
C ALA A 15 10.62 -2.19 2.03
N LYS A 16 10.03 -3.06 2.84
CA LYS A 16 10.61 -4.30 3.33
C LYS A 16 10.31 -5.48 2.43
N ALA A 17 9.20 -5.43 1.70
CA ALA A 17 8.89 -6.37 0.62
C ALA A 17 8.17 -5.63 -0.50
N VAL A 18 8.30 -6.14 -1.73
CA VAL A 18 7.51 -5.65 -2.88
C VAL A 18 6.94 -6.84 -3.61
N VAL A 19 5.62 -6.89 -3.67
CA VAL A 19 4.87 -8.00 -4.28
C VAL A 19 3.91 -7.48 -5.33
N VAL A 20 3.61 -8.31 -6.32
CA VAL A 20 2.46 -8.13 -7.21
C VAL A 20 1.41 -9.13 -6.77
N GLY A 21 0.17 -8.68 -6.61
CA GLY A 21 -0.89 -9.55 -6.13
C GLY A 21 -2.27 -8.98 -6.32
N GLU A 22 -3.24 -9.70 -5.78
CA GLU A 22 -4.65 -9.36 -5.79
C GLU A 22 -5.20 -9.35 -4.37
N VAL A 23 -6.02 -8.35 -4.04
CA VAL A 23 -6.79 -8.33 -2.80
C VAL A 23 -7.90 -9.38 -2.88
N VAL A 24 -7.81 -10.44 -2.10
CA VAL A 24 -8.82 -11.51 -2.08
C VAL A 24 -9.91 -11.28 -1.03
N ALA A 25 -9.62 -10.49 0.01
CA ALA A 25 -10.57 -10.14 1.06
C ALA A 25 -10.22 -8.80 1.73
N VAL A 26 -11.26 -8.10 2.19
CA VAL A 26 -11.16 -6.99 3.14
C VAL A 26 -11.69 -7.52 4.47
N ASP A 27 -10.77 -7.80 5.40
CA ASP A 27 -11.04 -8.51 6.65
C ASP A 27 -11.65 -7.60 7.72
N ALA A 28 -11.21 -6.35 7.76
CA ALA A 28 -11.75 -5.34 8.68
C ALA A 28 -11.57 -3.94 8.11
N THR A 29 -12.47 -3.03 8.47
CA THR A 29 -12.38 -1.60 8.13
C THR A 29 -12.54 -0.78 9.40
N GLY A 30 -11.66 0.21 9.55
CA GLY A 30 -11.69 1.16 10.66
C GLY A 30 -12.83 2.16 10.61
N PRO A 31 -13.00 2.95 11.67
CA PRO A 31 -13.90 4.10 11.64
C PRO A 31 -13.44 5.11 10.58
N GLN A 32 -14.41 5.80 9.97
CA GLN A 32 -14.13 6.89 9.04
C GLN A 32 -13.31 7.98 9.74
N PRO A 33 -12.13 8.38 9.20
CA PRO A 33 -11.32 9.43 9.80
C PRO A 33 -12.11 10.74 9.88
N THR A 34 -11.95 11.46 10.98
CA THR A 34 -12.63 12.74 11.20
C THR A 34 -12.24 13.71 10.08
N GLN A 35 -13.23 14.22 9.34
CA GLN A 35 -12.97 15.22 8.30
C GLN A 35 -12.33 16.44 8.95
N ARG A 36 -11.19 16.91 8.42
CA ARG A 36 -10.59 18.17 8.86
C ARG A 36 -11.56 19.30 8.53
N GLU A 37 -11.80 20.23 9.45
CA GLU A 37 -12.66 21.39 9.19
C GLU A 37 -12.13 22.19 7.99
N VAL A 38 -13.01 22.43 7.01
CA VAL A 38 -12.68 23.22 5.82
C VAL A 38 -12.57 24.69 6.20
N LYS A 39 -11.36 25.24 6.21
CA LYS A 39 -11.20 26.71 6.30
C LYS A 39 -11.66 27.34 4.99
N LYS A 40 -12.42 28.44 5.08
CA LYS A 40 -12.98 29.19 3.95
C LYS A 40 -11.86 29.57 2.95
N GLY A 41 -11.88 28.97 1.76
CA GLY A 41 -10.84 29.14 0.72
C GLY A 41 -10.09 27.85 0.33
N MET A 42 -10.29 26.74 1.05
CA MET A 42 -9.77 25.43 0.65
C MET A 42 -10.74 24.72 -0.31
N THR A 43 -10.24 24.26 -1.45
CA THR A 43 -11.00 23.50 -2.48
C THR A 43 -10.91 21.98 -2.32
N ASP A 44 -10.01 21.49 -1.47
CA ASP A 44 -9.86 20.07 -1.16
C ASP A 44 -9.34 19.92 0.27
N VAL A 45 -10.05 19.14 1.08
CA VAL A 45 -9.73 18.89 2.49
C VAL A 45 -8.99 17.57 2.70
N GLY A 46 -8.77 16.81 1.62
CA GLY A 46 -8.08 15.52 1.68
C GLY A 46 -8.85 14.54 2.55
N ASN A 47 -10.08 14.21 2.15
CA ASN A 47 -10.84 13.16 2.82
C ASN A 47 -10.06 11.84 2.74
N LEU A 48 -9.60 11.35 3.89
CA LEU A 48 -8.94 10.06 3.99
C LEU A 48 -10.01 8.97 4.10
N ALA A 49 -9.79 7.86 3.40
CA ALA A 49 -10.51 6.63 3.64
C ALA A 49 -10.00 5.96 4.93
N PRO A 50 -10.84 5.18 5.61
CA PRO A 50 -10.46 4.47 6.83
C PRO A 50 -9.33 3.46 6.57
N TRP A 51 -8.63 3.06 7.62
CA TRP A 51 -7.72 1.93 7.53
C TRP A 51 -8.50 0.64 7.20
N GLN A 52 -7.85 -0.29 6.50
CA GLN A 52 -8.43 -1.58 6.15
C GLN A 52 -7.40 -2.68 6.42
N ARG A 53 -7.81 -3.77 7.05
CA ARG A 53 -7.03 -5.03 7.05
C ARG A 53 -7.45 -5.79 5.81
N VAL A 54 -6.50 -6.12 4.95
CA VAL A 54 -6.78 -6.80 3.68
C VAL A 54 -5.88 -8.01 3.53
N THR A 55 -6.41 -9.05 2.92
CA THR A 55 -5.65 -10.25 2.56
C THR A 55 -5.29 -10.16 1.09
N LEU A 56 -3.99 -10.21 0.81
CA LEU A 56 -3.42 -10.22 -0.55
C LEU A 56 -3.03 -11.63 -0.94
N ARG A 57 -3.41 -12.09 -2.14
CA ARG A 57 -2.78 -13.24 -2.80
C ARG A 57 -1.57 -12.76 -3.58
N VAL A 58 -0.40 -13.33 -3.33
CA VAL A 58 0.85 -12.95 -3.98
C VAL A 58 1.01 -13.72 -5.30
N ASP A 59 1.03 -13.00 -6.42
CA ASP A 59 1.23 -13.57 -7.76
C ASP A 59 2.70 -13.52 -8.20
N ALA A 60 3.44 -12.50 -7.77
CA ALA A 60 4.89 -12.37 -7.97
C ALA A 60 5.56 -11.62 -6.82
N VAL A 61 6.85 -11.89 -6.61
CA VAL A 61 7.68 -11.18 -5.61
C VAL A 61 8.77 -10.44 -6.37
N LEU A 62 8.74 -9.11 -6.33
CA LEU A 62 9.70 -8.23 -7.00
C LEU A 62 10.92 -7.98 -6.10
N SER A 63 10.67 -7.73 -4.82
CA SER A 63 11.69 -7.60 -3.78
C SER A 63 11.38 -8.55 -2.63
N PRO A 64 12.30 -9.46 -2.27
CA PRO A 64 12.08 -10.42 -1.21
C PRO A 64 11.89 -9.70 0.13
N GLY A 65 11.08 -10.30 0.99
CA GLY A 65 10.80 -9.71 2.29
C GLY A 65 12.02 -9.67 3.21
N LYS A 66 12.16 -8.54 3.90
CA LYS A 66 13.11 -8.27 4.98
C LYS A 66 12.34 -8.03 6.28
N ASP A 67 13.07 -7.97 7.40
CA ASP A 67 12.52 -7.60 8.71
C ASP A 67 11.29 -8.44 9.14
N GLY A 68 11.34 -9.75 8.86
CA GLY A 68 10.33 -10.71 9.30
C GLY A 68 9.12 -10.88 8.37
N ILE A 69 9.11 -10.25 7.19
CA ILE A 69 8.07 -10.45 6.18
C ILE A 69 8.40 -11.67 5.32
N ASP A 70 7.68 -12.79 5.49
CA ASP A 70 7.78 -13.94 4.58
C ASP A 70 6.74 -13.80 3.46
N VAL A 71 7.20 -13.40 2.26
CA VAL A 71 6.38 -13.32 1.05
C VAL A 71 6.87 -14.32 0.02
N LYS A 72 5.96 -15.17 -0.46
CA LYS A 72 6.23 -16.16 -1.50
C LYS A 72 5.12 -16.13 -2.54
N LYS A 73 5.46 -16.47 -3.78
CA LYS A 73 4.45 -16.64 -4.82
C LYS A 73 3.45 -17.72 -4.41
N GLY A 74 2.16 -17.45 -4.60
CA GLY A 74 1.06 -18.36 -4.32
C GLY A 74 0.57 -18.37 -2.88
N VAL A 75 1.19 -17.62 -1.96
CA VAL A 75 0.69 -17.48 -0.58
C VAL A 75 -0.24 -16.29 -0.43
N THR A 76 -1.07 -16.32 0.60
CA THR A 76 -1.85 -15.17 1.04
C THR A 76 -1.15 -14.47 2.21
N VAL A 77 -1.10 -13.14 2.18
CA VAL A 77 -0.49 -12.32 3.24
C VAL A 77 -1.51 -11.28 3.70
N ALA A 78 -1.74 -11.23 5.01
CA ALA A 78 -2.54 -10.17 5.62
C ALA A 78 -1.69 -8.90 5.74
N VAL A 79 -2.23 -7.78 5.28
CA VAL A 79 -1.55 -6.48 5.29
C VAL A 79 -2.48 -5.39 5.81
N LEU A 80 -1.89 -4.30 6.27
CA LEU A 80 -2.63 -3.13 6.72
C LEU A 80 -2.61 -2.06 5.64
N LYS A 81 -3.77 -1.73 5.07
CA LYS A 81 -3.93 -0.47 4.36
C LYS A 81 -4.15 0.65 5.41
N PRO A 82 -3.24 1.62 5.54
CA PRO A 82 -3.41 2.72 6.48
C PRO A 82 -4.53 3.68 6.01
N GLU A 83 -4.89 4.62 6.88
CA GLU A 83 -5.74 5.75 6.49
C GLU A 83 -5.05 6.56 5.39
N ALA A 84 -5.67 6.65 4.22
CA ALA A 84 -5.05 7.20 3.02
C ALA A 84 -6.10 7.69 2.02
N ALA A 85 -5.67 8.34 0.94
CA ALA A 85 -6.56 8.91 -0.09
C ALA A 85 -7.15 7.87 -1.07
N TYR A 86 -7.07 6.57 -0.75
CA TYR A 86 -7.55 5.47 -1.57
C TYR A 86 -8.32 4.46 -0.73
N VAL A 87 -9.18 3.68 -1.36
CA VAL A 87 -9.81 2.47 -0.80
C VAL A 87 -9.27 1.28 -1.58
N VAL A 88 -9.21 0.12 -0.94
CA VAL A 88 -8.90 -1.14 -1.62
C VAL A 88 -10.12 -2.03 -1.55
N ASP A 89 -10.46 -2.63 -2.68
CA ASP A 89 -11.61 -3.52 -2.84
C ASP A 89 -11.12 -4.93 -3.16
N LYS A 90 -12.00 -5.92 -2.95
CA LYS A 90 -11.74 -7.27 -3.42
C LYS A 90 -11.59 -7.26 -4.94
N GLY A 91 -10.54 -7.90 -5.44
CA GLY A 91 -10.18 -7.92 -6.85
C GLY A 91 -9.24 -6.79 -7.28
N THR A 92 -8.87 -5.86 -6.39
CA THR A 92 -7.82 -4.88 -6.72
C THR A 92 -6.49 -5.61 -6.95
N VAL A 93 -5.92 -5.42 -8.14
CA VAL A 93 -4.65 -6.00 -8.56
C VAL A 93 -3.60 -4.91 -8.67
N GLY A 94 -2.37 -5.18 -8.23
CA GLY A 94 -1.26 -4.29 -8.52
C GLY A 94 0.00 -4.57 -7.71
N PRO A 95 1.01 -3.69 -7.85
CA PRO A 95 2.20 -3.73 -7.02
C PRO A 95 1.88 -3.21 -5.61
N PHE A 96 2.13 -4.02 -4.59
CA PHE A 96 2.03 -3.63 -3.19
C PHE A 96 3.44 -3.52 -2.59
N LEU A 97 3.79 -2.31 -2.18
CA LEU A 97 5.01 -2.02 -1.43
C LEU A 97 4.69 -2.17 0.05
N LEU A 98 5.33 -3.11 0.73
CA LEU A 98 5.04 -3.46 2.12
C LEU A 98 6.13 -2.89 3.03
N GLY A 99 5.72 -2.10 4.02
CA GLY A 99 6.61 -1.56 5.05
C GLY A 99 6.89 -2.57 6.17
N ALA A 100 7.69 -2.14 7.15
CA ALA A 100 7.96 -2.96 8.33
C ALA A 100 6.67 -3.21 9.14
N PRO A 101 6.42 -4.44 9.63
CA PRO A 101 5.30 -4.69 10.52
C PRO A 101 5.30 -3.75 11.73
N GLY A 102 4.14 -3.15 12.01
CA GLY A 102 3.93 -2.29 13.17
C GLY A 102 3.55 -3.09 14.43
N GLY A 103 3.04 -2.39 15.44
CA GLY A 103 2.59 -3.00 16.71
C GLY A 103 1.50 -4.07 16.55
N ASP A 104 0.72 -4.01 15.46
CA ASP A 104 -0.31 -5.00 15.14
C ASP A 104 0.23 -6.25 14.41
N GLY A 105 1.54 -6.32 14.15
CA GLY A 105 2.18 -7.43 13.44
C GLY A 105 1.89 -7.52 11.94
N LEU A 106 1.06 -6.62 11.40
CA LEU A 106 0.74 -6.54 9.97
C LEU A 106 1.66 -5.53 9.27
N PRO A 107 2.26 -5.88 8.11
CA PRO A 107 3.00 -4.93 7.31
C PRO A 107 2.04 -3.93 6.65
N PRO A 108 2.31 -2.61 6.74
CA PRO A 108 1.48 -1.61 6.09
C PRO A 108 1.75 -1.53 4.59
N ILE A 109 0.72 -1.24 3.79
CA ILE A 109 0.88 -0.86 2.39
C ILE A 109 1.40 0.58 2.34
N LEU A 110 2.53 0.77 1.67
CA LEU A 110 3.16 2.07 1.46
C LEU A 110 2.63 2.75 0.20
N GLY A 111 2.72 4.08 0.20
CA GLY A 111 2.31 4.94 -0.92
C GLY A 111 0.93 5.57 -0.73
N ARG A 112 0.83 6.85 -1.07
CA ARG A 112 -0.37 7.67 -0.90
C ARG A 112 -1.61 7.18 -1.64
N TYR A 113 -1.43 6.46 -2.75
CA TYR A 113 -2.51 5.97 -3.61
C TYR A 113 -2.50 4.44 -3.75
N GLY A 114 -1.80 3.74 -2.86
CA GLY A 114 -1.71 2.27 -2.85
C GLY A 114 -1.12 1.72 -4.16
N PRO A 115 -1.70 0.65 -4.74
CA PRO A 115 -1.14 -0.01 -5.93
C PRO A 115 -1.16 0.87 -7.20
N ASP A 116 -2.01 1.90 -7.23
CA ASP A 116 -2.11 2.83 -8.37
C ASP A 116 -1.09 3.99 -8.30
N SER A 117 -0.33 4.09 -7.21
CA SER A 117 0.66 5.15 -7.02
C SER A 117 1.72 5.17 -8.13
N TRP A 118 2.10 4.00 -8.65
CA TRP A 118 3.10 3.86 -9.72
C TRP A 118 2.75 2.69 -10.65
N ARG A 119 3.10 2.83 -11.93
CA ARG A 119 2.94 1.74 -12.91
C ARG A 119 3.82 0.55 -12.54
N LEU A 120 3.31 -0.66 -12.72
CA LEU A 120 4.02 -1.91 -12.45
C LEU A 120 5.43 -1.94 -13.06
N GLU A 121 5.57 -1.58 -14.34
CA GLU A 121 6.87 -1.56 -15.04
C GLU A 121 7.92 -0.67 -14.36
N LEU A 122 7.49 0.45 -13.75
CA LEU A 122 8.39 1.35 -13.03
C LEU A 122 8.85 0.73 -11.72
N VAL A 123 7.93 0.05 -11.00
CA VAL A 123 8.23 -0.66 -9.76
C VAL A 123 9.19 -1.82 -10.03
N GLU A 124 8.95 -2.61 -11.08
CA GLU A 124 9.81 -3.71 -11.50
C GLU A 124 11.24 -3.25 -11.86
N LYS A 125 11.35 -2.19 -12.69
CA LYS A 125 12.64 -1.61 -13.05
C LYS A 125 13.38 -1.09 -11.83
N ALA A 126 12.68 -0.44 -10.91
CA ALA A 126 13.28 0.10 -9.70
C ALA A 126 13.74 -1.00 -8.73
N CYS A 127 12.97 -2.08 -8.56
CA CYS A 127 13.37 -3.25 -7.77
C CYS A 127 14.58 -3.98 -8.38
N THR A 128 14.70 -3.99 -9.71
CA THR A 128 15.84 -4.61 -10.40
C THR A 128 17.13 -3.80 -10.23
N LYS A 129 17.05 -2.47 -10.21
CA LYS A 129 18.20 -1.57 -9.99
C LYS A 129 18.67 -1.51 -8.53
N ALA A 130 17.84 -1.90 -7.58
CA ALA A 130 18.14 -1.89 -6.16
C ALA A 130 18.79 -3.20 -5.65
N ARG A 131 19.00 -4.18 -6.55
CA ARG A 131 19.78 -5.39 -6.31
C ARG A 131 21.23 -5.19 -6.74
#